data_AF-A0A923LYX4-F1
#
_entry.id   AF-A0A923LYX4-F1
#
_cell.length_a   1.000
_cell.length_b   1.000
_cell.length_c   1.000
_cell.angle_alpha   90.00
_cell.angle_beta   90.00
_cell.angle_gamma   90.00
#
_symmetry.space_group_name_H-M   'P 1'
#
loop_
_entity.id
_entity.type
_entity.pdbx_description
1 polymer ?
#
loop_
_entity_poly.entity_id
_entity_poly.type
_entity_poly.pdbx_seq_one_letter_code
_entity_poly.pdbx_strand_id
1 'polypeptide(L)'
;PDDDSGNKRVCICFSDTGDGNKGKAVIATVDSANAVTFGEVVTFNEASTTDIHCTYSLDGWVYVLFIDSATQMIAFNPELLTEKTEKKQIAGSIPNLVEICAVGHSVVGIYSSYAQTIYRTGNVLNIGAQYNWNNSYQGLFPSASITENNRFIIAYADGGNSSYGTTTILEISGNRIAGSFLNNSKDAIALESGEGGDTIKLGFGGYCACEGITAGQTIDSEGITAYSPLDGWLEIK
;
A
#
# COMPACT_ATOMS: atom_id res chain seq x y z
N PRO A 1 -16.27 -5.13 2.57
CA PRO A 1 -17.51 -4.46 2.16
C PRO A 1 -18.75 -5.25 2.60
N ASP A 2 -18.83 -5.80 3.81
CA ASP A 2 -20.03 -6.56 4.23
C ASP A 2 -21.23 -5.63 4.41
N ASP A 3 -22.47 -6.12 4.28
CA ASP A 3 -23.66 -5.28 4.47
C ASP A 3 -24.14 -5.26 5.93
N ASP A 4 -24.98 -4.28 6.26
CA ASP A 4 -25.58 -4.13 7.60
C ASP A 4 -26.55 -5.27 7.96
N SER A 5 -26.91 -6.12 7.01
CA SER A 5 -27.75 -7.30 7.21
C SER A 5 -26.94 -8.55 7.58
N GLY A 6 -25.62 -8.43 7.69
CA GLY A 6 -24.71 -9.52 8.07
C GLY A 6 -24.29 -10.41 6.91
N ASN A 7 -24.64 -10.10 5.66
CA ASN A 7 -24.16 -10.83 4.50
C ASN A 7 -22.71 -10.47 4.19
N LYS A 8 -21.97 -11.45 3.67
CA LYS A 8 -20.60 -11.23 3.21
C LYS A 8 -20.63 -10.73 1.79
N ARG A 9 -19.79 -9.74 1.45
CA ARG A 9 -19.74 -9.24 0.07
C ARG A 9 -18.33 -9.18 -0.46
N VAL A 10 -18.23 -9.37 -1.77
CA VAL A 10 -16.98 -9.32 -2.53
C VAL A 10 -17.17 -8.39 -3.71
N CYS A 11 -16.22 -7.49 -3.93
CA CYS A 11 -16.16 -6.71 -5.16
C CYS A 11 -15.35 -7.47 -6.20
N ILE A 12 -15.88 -7.60 -7.40
CA ILE A 12 -15.20 -8.21 -8.53
C ILE A 12 -15.01 -7.13 -9.59
N CYS A 13 -13.76 -6.82 -9.91
CA CYS A 13 -13.39 -5.89 -10.98
C CYS A 13 -12.78 -6.67 -12.14
N PHE A 14 -13.19 -6.35 -13.37
CA PHE A 14 -12.79 -7.10 -14.56
C PHE A 14 -12.75 -6.23 -15.80
N SER A 15 -12.07 -6.72 -16.84
CA SER A 15 -12.06 -6.12 -18.18
C SER A 15 -13.10 -6.84 -19.03
N ASP A 16 -14.05 -6.09 -19.58
CA ASP A 16 -15.14 -6.64 -20.39
C ASP A 16 -14.76 -6.63 -21.87
N THR A 17 -14.29 -7.77 -22.36
CA THR A 17 -13.86 -7.95 -23.76
C THR A 17 -15.02 -7.78 -24.75
N GLY A 18 -16.26 -8.04 -24.33
CA GLY A 18 -17.46 -7.85 -25.13
C GLY A 18 -17.84 -6.37 -25.31
N ASP A 19 -17.40 -5.52 -24.39
CA ASP A 19 -17.59 -4.06 -24.40
C ASP A 19 -16.26 -3.30 -24.57
N GLY A 20 -15.38 -3.81 -25.44
CA GLY A 20 -14.14 -3.11 -25.83
C GLY A 20 -13.05 -3.05 -24.75
N ASN A 21 -12.99 -4.05 -23.87
CA ASN A 21 -12.08 -4.15 -22.72
C ASN A 21 -12.30 -3.05 -21.67
N LYS A 22 -13.51 -2.51 -21.55
CA LYS A 22 -13.81 -1.51 -20.51
C LYS A 22 -13.69 -2.11 -19.11
N GLY A 23 -13.28 -1.28 -18.16
CA GLY A 23 -13.19 -1.65 -16.75
C GLY A 23 -14.59 -1.71 -16.13
N LYS A 24 -15.00 -2.89 -15.67
CA LYS A 24 -16.30 -3.15 -15.05
C LYS A 24 -16.15 -3.62 -13.60
N ALA A 25 -17.15 -3.35 -12.78
CA ALA A 25 -17.23 -3.88 -11.42
C ALA A 25 -18.63 -4.41 -11.11
N VAL A 26 -18.69 -5.43 -10.25
CA VAL A 26 -19.94 -5.97 -9.69
C VAL A 26 -19.71 -6.37 -8.24
N ILE A 27 -20.72 -6.17 -7.39
CA ILE A 27 -20.72 -6.70 -6.03
C ILE A 27 -21.44 -8.04 -6.02
N ALA A 28 -20.74 -9.07 -5.52
CA ALA A 28 -21.32 -10.36 -5.20
C ALA A 28 -21.65 -10.40 -3.70
N THR A 29 -22.86 -10.84 -3.38
CA THR A 29 -23.34 -11.00 -2.00
C THR A 29 -23.49 -12.48 -1.70
N VAL A 30 -22.91 -12.91 -0.58
CA VAL A 30 -22.98 -14.27 -0.03
C VAL A 30 -23.82 -14.20 1.24
N ASP A 31 -24.99 -14.84 1.19
CA ASP A 31 -25.90 -14.87 2.33
C ASP A 31 -25.49 -15.93 3.38
N SER A 32 -26.25 -15.96 4.49
CA SER A 32 -26.06 -16.94 5.57
C SER A 32 -26.24 -18.41 5.15
N ALA A 33 -26.86 -18.67 4.00
CA ALA A 33 -27.02 -20.01 3.42
C ALA A 33 -25.91 -20.34 2.39
N ASN A 34 -24.92 -19.46 2.24
CA ASN A 34 -23.86 -19.51 1.23
C ASN A 34 -24.37 -19.36 -0.23
N ALA A 35 -25.57 -18.83 -0.44
CA ALA A 35 -26.03 -18.49 -1.78
C ALA A 35 -25.34 -17.22 -2.26
N VAL A 36 -24.88 -17.23 -3.51
CA VAL A 36 -24.22 -16.08 -4.15
C VAL A 36 -25.20 -15.38 -5.07
N THR A 37 -25.37 -14.08 -4.90
CA THR A 37 -26.13 -13.21 -5.80
C THR A 37 -25.23 -12.10 -6.33
N PHE A 38 -25.50 -11.66 -7.57
CA PHE A 38 -24.75 -10.57 -8.20
C PHE A 38 -25.64 -9.34 -8.33
N GLY A 39 -25.10 -8.18 -7.97
CA GLY A 39 -25.74 -6.89 -8.23
C GLY A 39 -25.63 -6.47 -9.69
N GLU A 40 -25.95 -5.20 -9.95
CA GLU A 40 -25.75 -4.62 -11.28
C GLU A 40 -24.26 -4.44 -11.60
N VAL A 41 -23.91 -4.70 -12.86
CA VAL A 41 -22.56 -4.45 -13.39
C VAL A 41 -22.45 -2.97 -13.75
N VAL A 42 -21.42 -2.30 -13.24
CA VAL A 42 -21.12 -0.90 -13.60
C VAL A 42 -19.86 -0.80 -14.44
N THR A 43 -19.78 0.27 -15.23
CA THR A 43 -18.52 0.71 -15.85
C THR A 43 -17.79 1.68 -14.94
N PHE A 44 -16.59 1.32 -14.49
CA PHE A 44 -15.74 2.22 -13.73
C PHE A 44 -14.73 2.98 -14.61
N ASN A 45 -14.32 2.39 -15.75
CA ASN A 45 -13.44 3.01 -16.74
C ASN A 45 -13.94 2.76 -18.17
N GLU A 46 -14.15 3.83 -18.93
CA GLU A 46 -14.65 3.78 -20.31
C GLU A 46 -13.56 3.45 -21.35
N ALA A 47 -12.29 3.48 -20.96
CA ALA A 47 -11.17 3.10 -21.83
C ALA A 47 -10.85 1.61 -21.73
N SER A 48 -10.17 1.08 -22.75
CA SER A 48 -9.59 -0.27 -22.70
C SER A 48 -8.68 -0.41 -21.48
N THR A 49 -8.94 -1.42 -20.66
CA THR A 49 -8.38 -1.61 -19.31
C THR A 49 -7.75 -2.99 -19.18
N THR A 50 -6.55 -3.05 -18.61
CA THR A 50 -5.80 -4.29 -18.28
C THR A 50 -5.25 -4.21 -16.85
N ASP A 51 -4.67 -5.32 -16.35
CA ASP A 51 -4.03 -5.40 -15.02
C ASP A 51 -4.85 -4.76 -13.90
N ILE A 52 -6.02 -5.33 -13.64
CA ILE A 52 -7.00 -4.80 -12.70
C ILE A 52 -6.78 -5.46 -11.34
N HIS A 53 -6.52 -4.65 -10.33
CA HIS A 53 -6.39 -5.05 -8.94
C HIS A 53 -7.39 -4.24 -8.11
N CYS A 54 -8.10 -4.90 -7.20
CA CYS A 54 -9.08 -4.23 -6.34
C CYS A 54 -8.93 -4.66 -4.89
N THR A 55 -9.15 -3.73 -3.96
CA THR A 55 -9.12 -4.02 -2.52
C THR A 55 -10.13 -3.16 -1.78
N TYR A 56 -10.66 -3.67 -0.68
CA TYR A 56 -11.58 -2.94 0.19
C TYR A 56 -10.83 -2.39 1.39
N SER A 57 -10.87 -1.07 1.60
CA SER A 57 -10.26 -0.42 2.75
C SER A 57 -11.28 -0.24 3.88
N LEU A 58 -10.80 -0.11 5.12
CA LEU A 58 -11.67 0.14 6.29
C LEU A 58 -12.28 1.55 6.29
N ASP A 59 -11.88 2.42 5.35
CA ASP A 59 -12.60 3.68 5.08
C ASP A 59 -13.96 3.48 4.40
N GLY A 60 -14.31 2.23 4.08
CA GLY A 60 -15.58 1.84 3.48
C GLY A 60 -15.56 1.79 1.96
N TRP A 61 -14.45 2.12 1.30
CA TRP A 61 -14.37 2.24 -0.15
C TRP A 61 -13.59 1.09 -0.78
N VAL A 62 -13.95 0.77 -2.03
CA VAL A 62 -13.17 -0.13 -2.87
C VAL A 62 -12.22 0.70 -3.70
N TYR A 63 -10.94 0.37 -3.61
CA TYR A 63 -9.88 0.96 -4.43
C TYR A 63 -9.58 0.03 -5.59
N VAL A 64 -9.47 0.58 -6.79
CA VAL A 64 -9.15 -0.18 -8.00
C VAL A 64 -7.96 0.47 -8.69
N LEU A 65 -6.88 -0.30 -8.79
CA LEU A 65 -5.73 -0.01 -9.63
C LEU A 65 -5.92 -0.74 -10.95
N PHE A 66 -5.62 -0.06 -12.05
CA PHE A 66 -5.73 -0.62 -13.38
C PHE A 66 -4.78 0.07 -14.34
N ILE A 67 -4.54 -0.55 -15.51
CA ILE A 67 -3.76 0.06 -16.59
C ILE A 67 -4.70 0.42 -17.74
N ASP A 68 -4.60 1.67 -18.19
CA ASP A 68 -5.11 2.13 -19.48
C ASP A 68 -3.95 2.71 -20.34
N SER A 69 -3.87 4.02 -20.55
CA SER A 69 -2.68 4.69 -21.08
C SER A 69 -1.53 4.76 -20.07
N ALA A 70 -1.82 4.61 -18.78
CA ALA A 70 -0.85 4.52 -17.69
C ALA A 70 -1.44 3.70 -16.53
N THR A 71 -0.68 3.49 -15.45
CA THR A 71 -1.25 2.93 -14.21
C THR A 71 -2.10 4.01 -13.52
N GLN A 72 -3.39 3.74 -13.44
CA GLN A 72 -4.42 4.60 -12.88
C GLN A 72 -4.98 3.99 -11.60
N MET A 73 -5.64 4.83 -10.82
CA MET A 73 -6.44 4.40 -9.69
C MET A 73 -7.72 5.21 -9.56
N ILE A 74 -8.77 4.55 -9.09
CA ILE A 74 -10.00 5.15 -8.57
C ILE A 74 -10.32 4.55 -7.20
N ALA A 75 -11.16 5.20 -6.44
CA ALA A 75 -11.94 4.55 -5.39
C ALA A 75 -13.43 4.79 -5.62
N PHE A 76 -14.27 3.83 -5.23
CA PHE A 76 -15.72 3.99 -5.27
C PHE A 76 -16.40 3.41 -4.02
N ASN A 77 -17.59 3.92 -3.74
CA ASN A 77 -18.45 3.40 -2.69
C ASN A 77 -19.09 2.08 -3.17
N PRO A 78 -18.91 0.95 -2.45
CA PRO A 78 -19.47 -0.33 -2.88
C PRO A 78 -21.01 -0.39 -2.80
N GLU A 79 -21.67 0.47 -2.00
CA GLU A 79 -23.13 0.57 -1.98
C GLU A 79 -23.68 1.29 -3.22
N LEU A 80 -22.90 2.25 -3.70
CA LEU A 80 -23.25 3.15 -4.78
C LEU A 80 -22.08 3.21 -5.74
N LEU A 81 -21.97 2.17 -6.58
CA LEU A 81 -20.90 2.00 -7.56
C LEU A 81 -20.73 3.19 -8.55
N THR A 82 -21.70 4.11 -8.58
CA THR A 82 -21.68 5.36 -9.34
C THR A 82 -20.99 6.53 -8.61
N GLU A 83 -20.86 6.47 -7.29
CA GLU A 83 -20.11 7.42 -6.48
C GLU A 83 -18.63 7.02 -6.45
N LYS A 84 -17.81 7.72 -7.25
CA LYS A 84 -16.37 7.44 -7.39
C LYS A 84 -15.52 8.70 -7.35
N THR A 85 -14.26 8.53 -6.99
CA THR A 85 -13.24 9.56 -7.13
C THR A 85 -12.97 9.86 -8.60
N GLU A 86 -12.34 11.00 -8.86
CA GLU A 86 -11.69 11.20 -10.15
C GLU A 86 -10.59 10.14 -10.38
N LYS A 87 -10.37 9.81 -11.65
CA LYS A 87 -9.29 8.91 -12.05
C LYS A 87 -7.94 9.59 -11.84
N LYS A 88 -7.07 8.97 -11.06
CA LYS A 88 -5.74 9.49 -10.74
C LYS A 88 -4.67 8.61 -11.36
N GLN A 89 -3.80 9.20 -12.17
CA GLN A 89 -2.58 8.51 -12.59
C GLN A 89 -1.62 8.41 -11.40
N ILE A 90 -1.18 7.20 -11.08
CA ILE A 90 -0.31 6.90 -9.94
C ILE A 90 1.10 6.45 -10.35
N ALA A 91 1.27 5.97 -11.59
CA ALA A 91 2.58 5.66 -12.16
C ALA A 91 2.56 5.75 -13.71
N GLY A 92 3.68 5.42 -14.36
CA GLY A 92 3.71 5.15 -15.80
C GLY A 92 2.98 3.84 -16.16
N SER A 93 3.04 3.39 -17.41
CA SER A 93 2.49 2.07 -17.78
C SER A 93 3.50 0.96 -17.45
N ILE A 94 3.22 0.19 -16.40
CA ILE A 94 4.10 -0.85 -15.86
C ILE A 94 3.35 -2.17 -15.63
N PRO A 95 3.01 -2.89 -16.71
CA PRO A 95 2.19 -4.10 -16.63
C PRO A 95 2.87 -5.22 -15.86
N ASN A 96 2.09 -6.00 -15.10
CA ASN A 96 2.54 -7.10 -14.22
C ASN A 96 3.51 -6.69 -13.09
N LEU A 97 3.67 -5.39 -12.85
CA LEU A 97 4.63 -4.84 -11.87
C LEU A 97 3.94 -4.05 -10.77
N VAL A 98 2.65 -4.30 -10.57
CA VAL A 98 1.77 -3.51 -9.70
C VAL A 98 0.91 -4.43 -8.85
N GLU A 99 0.64 -4.00 -7.62
CA GLU A 99 -0.30 -4.62 -6.70
C GLU A 99 -0.88 -3.54 -5.78
N ILE A 100 -2.06 -3.79 -5.21
CA ILE A 100 -2.59 -2.96 -4.11
C ILE A 100 -2.97 -3.80 -2.90
N CYS A 101 -2.75 -3.23 -1.71
CA CYS A 101 -3.09 -3.88 -0.45
C CYS A 101 -3.78 -2.87 0.49
N ALA A 102 -4.96 -3.22 1.01
CA ALA A 102 -5.60 -2.42 2.05
C ALA A 102 -4.88 -2.56 3.39
N VAL A 103 -4.58 -1.43 4.03
CA VAL A 103 -3.95 -1.38 5.34
C VAL A 103 -4.68 -0.34 6.19
N GLY A 104 -5.51 -0.82 7.13
CA GLY A 104 -6.36 0.05 7.92
C GLY A 104 -7.35 0.84 7.05
N HIS A 105 -7.41 2.17 7.25
CA HIS A 105 -8.25 3.11 6.50
C HIS A 105 -7.53 3.69 5.26
N SER A 106 -6.49 3.02 4.77
CA SER A 106 -5.74 3.43 3.59
C SER A 106 -5.37 2.21 2.74
N VAL A 107 -4.73 2.45 1.61
CA VAL A 107 -4.23 1.43 0.69
C VAL A 107 -2.75 1.69 0.42
N VAL A 108 -1.99 0.65 0.10
CA VAL A 108 -0.64 0.78 -0.43
C VAL A 108 -0.65 0.36 -1.89
N GLY A 109 -0.16 1.24 -2.75
CA GLY A 109 0.26 0.88 -4.10
C GLY A 109 1.67 0.31 -4.06
N ILE A 110 1.85 -0.89 -4.57
CA ILE A 110 3.12 -1.60 -4.62
C ILE A 110 3.54 -1.68 -6.07
N TYR A 111 4.76 -1.25 -6.36
CA TYR A 111 5.37 -1.17 -7.67
C TYR A 111 6.70 -1.91 -7.65
N SER A 112 7.23 -2.30 -8.81
CA SER A 112 8.42 -3.15 -8.94
C SER A 112 9.61 -2.87 -8.00
N SER A 113 9.85 -1.62 -7.60
CA SER A 113 10.94 -1.28 -6.67
C SER A 113 10.53 -0.37 -5.52
N TYR A 114 9.28 0.10 -5.49
CA TYR A 114 8.83 1.07 -4.51
C TYR A 114 7.36 0.89 -4.14
N ALA A 115 6.95 1.47 -3.02
CA ALA A 115 5.58 1.46 -2.55
C ALA A 115 5.18 2.86 -2.11
N GLN A 116 3.89 3.17 -2.17
CA GLN A 116 3.31 4.44 -1.74
C GLN A 116 2.00 4.20 -1.02
N THR A 117 1.76 4.90 0.08
CA THR A 117 0.42 4.97 0.66
C THR A 117 -0.48 5.76 -0.28
N ILE A 118 -1.70 5.30 -0.47
CA ILE A 118 -2.73 5.99 -1.21
C ILE A 118 -3.98 6.05 -0.33
N TYR A 119 -4.48 7.25 -0.13
CA TYR A 119 -5.59 7.52 0.78
C TYR A 119 -6.52 8.56 0.18
N ARG A 120 -7.73 8.63 0.72
CA ARG A 120 -8.79 9.49 0.20
C ARG A 120 -9.12 10.60 1.20
N THR A 121 -9.34 11.80 0.68
CA THR A 121 -9.92 12.92 1.43
C THR A 121 -11.11 13.45 0.64
N GLY A 122 -12.33 13.14 1.07
CA GLY A 122 -13.52 13.38 0.26
C GLY A 122 -13.49 12.54 -1.02
N ASN A 123 -13.64 13.14 -2.21
CA ASN A 123 -13.59 12.42 -3.49
C ASN A 123 -12.22 12.52 -4.20
N VAL A 124 -11.18 12.90 -3.46
CA VAL A 124 -9.83 13.09 -3.99
C VAL A 124 -8.89 11.99 -3.50
N LEU A 125 -8.16 11.38 -4.42
CA LEU A 125 -7.07 10.44 -4.12
C LEU A 125 -5.76 11.20 -3.90
N ASN A 126 -5.11 10.93 -2.78
CA ASN A 126 -3.83 11.49 -2.38
C ASN A 126 -2.76 10.41 -2.36
N ILE A 127 -1.55 10.75 -2.81
CA ILE A 127 -0.41 9.84 -2.91
C ILE A 127 0.63 10.27 -1.87
N GLY A 128 1.08 9.33 -1.05
CA GLY A 128 2.12 9.54 -0.05
C GLY A 128 3.53 9.51 -0.63
N ALA A 129 4.52 9.63 0.26
CA ALA A 129 5.92 9.56 -0.12
C ALA A 129 6.28 8.17 -0.68
N GLN A 130 7.11 8.16 -1.73
CA GLN A 130 7.68 6.94 -2.27
C GLN A 130 8.63 6.29 -1.26
N TYR A 131 8.47 4.98 -1.06
CA TYR A 131 9.36 4.15 -0.26
C TYR A 131 9.98 3.07 -1.13
N ASN A 132 11.32 3.06 -1.27
CA ASN A 132 12.01 2.05 -2.06
C ASN A 132 12.18 0.76 -1.23
N TRP A 133 11.45 -0.28 -1.61
CA TRP A 133 11.49 -1.59 -0.95
C TRP A 133 12.26 -2.64 -1.77
N ASN A 134 12.86 -2.29 -2.92
CA ASN A 134 13.83 -3.13 -3.64
C ASN A 134 14.96 -2.27 -4.26
N ASN A 135 16.22 -2.67 -4.04
CA ASN A 135 17.44 -1.95 -4.46
C ASN A 135 17.80 -2.18 -5.94
N SER A 136 16.92 -1.77 -6.86
CA SER A 136 17.20 -1.49 -8.29
C SER A 136 17.01 -2.61 -9.30
N TYR A 137 16.65 -3.84 -8.89
CA TYR A 137 16.20 -4.85 -9.84
C TYR A 137 14.69 -5.07 -9.69
N GLN A 138 14.01 -5.35 -10.81
CA GLN A 138 12.56 -5.41 -10.83
C GLN A 138 12.06 -6.52 -9.89
N GLY A 139 11.27 -6.14 -8.89
CA GLY A 139 10.39 -7.05 -8.18
C GLY A 139 9.19 -7.36 -9.07
N LEU A 140 9.28 -8.48 -9.79
CA LEU A 140 8.25 -8.89 -10.74
C LEU A 140 7.09 -9.57 -10.00
N PHE A 141 5.88 -9.37 -10.51
CA PHE A 141 4.67 -10.02 -10.01
C PHE A 141 4.48 -9.88 -8.50
N PRO A 142 4.50 -8.63 -7.97
CA PRO A 142 4.28 -8.43 -6.55
C PRO A 142 2.90 -8.95 -6.15
N SER A 143 2.82 -9.60 -5.00
CA SER A 143 1.57 -9.90 -4.31
C SER A 143 1.72 -9.51 -2.86
N ALA A 144 0.66 -8.94 -2.28
CA ALA A 144 0.74 -8.44 -0.92
C ALA A 144 -0.48 -8.79 -0.07
N SER A 145 -0.22 -8.92 1.22
CA SER A 145 -1.26 -9.18 2.20
C SER A 145 -0.95 -8.46 3.50
N ILE A 146 -2.00 -8.07 4.21
CA ILE A 146 -1.88 -7.52 5.56
C ILE A 146 -1.55 -8.67 6.54
N THR A 147 -0.70 -8.38 7.51
CA THR A 147 -0.43 -9.30 8.62
C THR A 147 -1.21 -8.80 9.85
N GLU A 148 -0.60 -7.93 10.66
CA GLU A 148 -1.17 -7.32 11.86
C GLU A 148 -0.55 -5.92 12.07
N ASN A 149 -1.20 -5.05 12.84
CA ASN A 149 -0.63 -3.76 13.30
C ASN A 149 -0.06 -2.87 12.17
N ASN A 150 -0.84 -2.62 11.12
CA ASN A 150 -0.40 -1.83 9.95
C ASN A 150 0.83 -2.38 9.20
N ARG A 151 1.19 -3.64 9.42
CA ARG A 151 2.22 -4.33 8.65
C ARG A 151 1.65 -5.14 7.52
N PHE A 152 2.38 -5.17 6.42
CA PHE A 152 2.03 -5.94 5.24
C PHE A 152 3.28 -6.65 4.71
N ILE A 153 3.05 -7.84 4.15
CA ILE A 153 4.08 -8.64 3.48
C ILE A 153 3.93 -8.45 1.98
N ILE A 154 5.06 -8.36 1.27
CA ILE A 154 5.13 -8.43 -0.18
C ILE A 154 5.92 -9.68 -0.55
N ALA A 155 5.35 -10.52 -1.39
CA ALA A 155 6.05 -11.59 -2.09
C ALA A 155 6.30 -11.16 -3.54
N TYR A 156 7.49 -11.40 -4.06
CA TYR A 156 7.88 -10.99 -5.41
C TYR A 156 8.96 -11.90 -5.99
N ALA A 157 9.08 -11.92 -7.32
CA ALA A 157 10.22 -12.53 -7.98
C ALA A 157 11.35 -11.50 -8.07
N ASP A 158 12.45 -11.77 -7.36
CA ASP A 158 13.55 -10.80 -7.23
C ASP A 158 14.49 -10.86 -8.43
N GLY A 159 14.33 -9.92 -9.36
CA GLY A 159 15.19 -9.82 -10.53
C GLY A 159 16.68 -9.63 -10.20
N GLY A 160 17.02 -9.13 -9.00
CA GLY A 160 18.39 -8.97 -8.54
C GLY A 160 18.97 -10.26 -7.97
N ASN A 161 18.12 -11.24 -7.71
CA ASN A 161 18.44 -12.55 -7.15
C ASN A 161 17.88 -13.68 -8.03
N SER A 162 18.20 -13.64 -9.32
CA SER A 162 17.84 -14.67 -10.31
C SER A 162 16.34 -14.99 -10.39
N SER A 163 15.48 -14.02 -10.09
CA SER A 163 14.02 -14.17 -10.02
C SER A 163 13.55 -15.19 -8.99
N TYR A 164 14.36 -15.47 -7.96
CA TYR A 164 13.90 -16.28 -6.84
C TYR A 164 12.78 -15.57 -6.08
N GLY A 165 11.79 -16.36 -5.66
CA GLY A 165 10.71 -15.88 -4.80
C GLY A 165 11.29 -15.35 -3.51
N THR A 166 11.06 -14.08 -3.24
CA THR A 166 11.57 -13.35 -2.09
C THR A 166 10.39 -12.67 -1.39
N THR A 167 10.52 -12.43 -0.09
CA THR A 167 9.51 -11.72 0.69
C THR A 167 10.12 -10.58 1.48
N THR A 168 9.34 -9.53 1.68
CA THR A 168 9.67 -8.38 2.52
C THR A 168 8.45 -8.02 3.38
N ILE A 169 8.69 -7.52 4.60
CA ILE A 169 7.65 -6.98 5.48
C ILE A 169 7.89 -5.49 5.65
N LEU A 170 6.82 -4.71 5.48
CA LEU A 170 6.79 -3.26 5.61
C LEU A 170 5.72 -2.85 6.64
N GLU A 171 5.84 -1.65 7.18
CA GLU A 171 4.90 -1.06 8.14
C GLU A 171 4.44 0.32 7.68
N ILE A 172 3.18 0.67 8.00
CA ILE A 172 2.64 2.02 7.80
C ILE A 172 2.54 2.77 9.12
N SER A 173 3.12 3.96 9.14
CA SER A 173 2.95 4.97 10.18
C SER A 173 2.37 6.25 9.56
N GLY A 174 1.07 6.49 9.76
CA GLY A 174 0.34 7.57 9.10
C GLY A 174 0.32 7.40 7.57
N ASN A 175 0.90 8.35 6.85
CA ASN A 175 1.01 8.33 5.37
C ASN A 175 2.44 8.00 4.89
N ARG A 176 3.22 7.31 5.74
CA ARG A 176 4.61 6.93 5.46
C ARG A 176 4.75 5.43 5.60
N ILE A 177 5.63 4.87 4.77
CA ILE A 177 6.01 3.47 4.79
C ILE A 177 7.44 3.40 5.31
N ALA A 178 7.70 2.45 6.19
CA ALA A 178 9.01 2.08 6.69
C ALA A 178 9.19 0.55 6.63
N GLY A 179 10.43 0.09 6.75
CA GLY A 179 10.73 -1.35 6.80
C GLY A 179 11.64 -1.88 5.68
N SER A 180 11.64 -3.20 5.51
CA SER A 180 12.78 -4.06 5.14
C SER A 180 13.98 -3.55 4.31
N PHE A 181 15.16 -4.09 4.67
CA PHE A 181 15.74 -5.33 4.10
C PHE A 181 16.65 -6.04 5.10
N LEU A 182 17.04 -7.28 4.76
CA LEU A 182 18.08 -8.20 5.29
C LEU A 182 19.49 -7.58 5.59
N ASN A 183 19.57 -6.33 5.97
CA ASN A 183 20.72 -5.78 6.68
C ASN A 183 20.18 -4.76 7.69
N ASN A 184 20.26 -5.12 8.96
CA ASN A 184 19.85 -4.36 10.15
C ASN A 184 20.49 -2.95 10.28
N SER A 185 21.13 -2.42 9.25
CA SER A 185 21.73 -1.07 9.25
C SER A 185 20.77 0.04 8.83
N LYS A 186 19.57 -0.27 8.29
CA LYS A 186 18.53 0.74 7.96
C LYS A 186 17.45 0.92 9.04
N ASP A 187 17.39 0.05 10.04
CA ASP A 187 16.45 0.15 11.18
C ASP A 187 17.05 0.95 12.36
N ALA A 188 18.15 1.65 12.11
CA ALA A 188 18.97 2.27 13.14
C ALA A 188 19.02 3.79 12.97
N ILE A 189 18.75 4.53 14.04
CA ILE A 189 19.06 5.96 14.10
C ILE A 189 20.36 6.16 14.85
N ALA A 190 21.25 6.93 14.24
CA ALA A 190 22.44 7.45 14.92
C ALA A 190 21.99 8.29 16.11
N LEU A 191 22.37 7.85 17.32
CA LEU A 191 22.10 8.57 18.56
C LEU A 191 23.16 9.63 18.85
N GLU A 192 24.21 9.69 18.02
CA GLU A 192 25.29 10.65 18.07
C GLU A 192 25.83 10.93 16.65
N SER A 193 26.45 12.09 16.45
CA SER A 193 27.09 12.44 15.19
C SER A 193 28.42 11.69 14.99
N GLY A 194 28.80 11.40 13.74
CA GLY A 194 30.12 10.83 13.41
C GLY A 194 30.50 11.03 11.94
N GLU A 195 31.74 10.69 11.62
CA GLU A 195 32.32 10.66 10.27
C GLU A 195 32.61 9.21 9.82
N GLY A 196 33.01 9.04 8.55
CA GLY A 196 33.25 7.72 7.96
C GLY A 196 34.38 6.96 8.66
N GLY A 197 34.05 5.84 9.32
CA GLY A 197 34.98 4.99 10.06
C GLY A 197 34.79 5.04 11.58
N ASP A 198 33.93 5.94 12.07
CA ASP A 198 33.61 6.03 13.49
C ASP A 198 32.72 4.87 13.98
N THR A 199 32.89 4.52 15.25
CA THR A 199 31.95 3.66 15.97
C THR A 199 30.98 4.55 16.72
N ILE A 200 29.71 4.54 16.32
CA ILE A 200 28.65 5.36 16.92
C ILE A 200 27.54 4.48 17.52
N LYS A 201 26.85 5.01 18.54
CA LYS A 201 25.65 4.41 19.12
C LYS A 201 24.48 4.53 18.17
N LEU A 202 23.76 3.42 18.02
CA LEU A 202 22.57 3.31 17.21
C LEU A 202 21.40 2.88 18.09
N GLY A 203 20.24 3.48 17.88
CA GLY A 203 18.98 3.02 18.43
C GLY A 203 18.25 2.18 17.39
N PHE A 204 17.67 1.06 17.80
CA PHE A 204 16.82 0.19 16.97
C PHE A 204 15.43 0.14 17.59
N GLY A 205 14.39 0.07 16.76
CA GLY A 205 12.98 -0.20 17.08
C GLY A 205 12.52 -0.10 18.54
N GLY A 206 11.50 0.73 18.80
CA GLY A 206 10.94 0.94 20.13
C GLY A 206 11.61 2.10 20.87
N TYR A 207 11.57 2.08 22.20
CA TYR A 207 12.03 3.22 23.01
C TYR A 207 13.51 3.12 23.35
N CYS A 208 14.28 4.16 23.02
CA CYS A 208 15.66 4.31 23.47
C CYS A 208 15.92 5.71 24.02
N ALA A 209 16.89 5.80 24.93
CA ALA A 209 17.39 7.09 25.38
C ALA A 209 18.21 7.74 24.24
N CYS A 210 17.95 9.03 23.99
CA CYS A 210 18.69 9.85 23.04
C CYS A 210 18.94 11.21 23.68
N GLU A 211 20.15 11.43 24.18
CA GLU A 211 20.48 12.66 24.90
C GLU A 211 20.41 13.87 23.94
N GLY A 212 19.79 14.96 24.40
CA GLY A 212 19.67 16.20 23.62
C GLY A 212 18.47 16.27 22.67
N ILE A 213 17.69 15.19 22.51
CA ILE A 213 16.40 15.27 21.81
C ILE A 213 15.34 15.89 22.73
N THR A 214 14.49 16.75 22.18
CA THR A 214 13.36 17.38 22.89
C THR A 214 12.03 16.78 22.43
N ALA A 215 11.06 16.73 23.34
CA ALA A 215 9.71 16.26 23.06
C ALA A 215 9.10 16.94 21.83
N GLY A 216 8.46 16.16 20.97
CA GLY A 216 7.86 16.60 19.72
C GLY A 216 8.82 16.63 18.51
N GLN A 217 10.12 16.40 18.70
CA GLN A 217 11.05 16.29 17.58
C GLN A 217 10.89 14.96 16.83
N THR A 218 11.02 15.04 15.51
CA THR A 218 11.03 13.89 14.62
C THR A 218 12.34 13.82 13.86
N ILE A 219 12.96 12.64 13.83
CA ILE A 219 14.09 12.31 12.98
C ILE A 219 13.58 11.41 11.87
N ASP A 220 13.62 11.92 10.64
CA ASP A 220 13.27 11.15 9.44
C ASP A 220 14.56 10.78 8.69
N SER A 221 14.79 9.48 8.51
CA SER A 221 15.84 8.96 7.62
C SER A 221 15.23 7.98 6.61
N GLU A 222 16.03 7.53 5.65
CA GLU A 222 15.58 6.57 4.64
C GLU A 222 15.32 5.20 5.29
N GLY A 223 14.04 4.86 5.50
CA GLY A 223 13.62 3.56 6.03
C GLY A 223 13.34 3.50 7.52
N ILE A 224 13.62 4.57 8.26
CA ILE A 224 13.39 4.65 9.70
C ILE A 224 12.91 6.05 10.09
N THR A 225 11.91 6.12 10.96
CA THR A 225 11.45 7.36 11.58
C THR A 225 11.55 7.23 13.08
N ALA A 226 11.95 8.29 13.78
CA ALA A 226 11.78 8.34 15.22
C ALA A 226 11.15 9.62 15.69
N TYR A 227 10.28 9.47 16.69
CA TYR A 227 9.58 10.56 17.32
C TYR A 227 9.96 10.61 18.80
N SER A 228 10.18 11.81 19.32
CA SER A 228 10.43 12.01 20.75
C SER A 228 9.12 12.27 21.50
N PRO A 229 8.59 11.31 22.28
CA PRO A 229 7.41 11.55 23.10
C PRO A 229 7.72 12.39 24.35
N LEU A 230 8.98 12.43 24.78
CA LEU A 230 9.49 13.09 25.98
C LEU A 230 10.97 13.43 25.78
N ASP A 231 11.41 14.54 26.35
CA ASP A 231 12.82 14.94 26.37
C ASP A 231 13.74 13.77 26.76
N GLY A 232 14.80 13.58 25.98
CA GLY A 232 15.80 12.53 26.20
C GLY A 232 15.39 11.12 25.73
N TRP A 233 14.20 10.95 25.14
CA TRP A 233 13.72 9.66 24.64
C TRP A 233 13.28 9.72 23.18
N LEU A 234 13.54 8.65 22.44
CA LEU A 234 13.05 8.42 21.08
C LEU A 234 12.25 7.12 21.03
N GLU A 235 11.12 7.15 20.33
CA GLU A 235 10.42 5.98 19.83
C GLU A 235 10.78 5.79 18.36
N ILE A 236 11.51 4.71 18.05
CA ILE A 236 12.02 4.37 16.72
C ILE A 236 11.06 3.39 16.03
N LYS A 237 10.63 3.69 14.79
CA LYS A 237 9.69 2.93 13.96
C LYS A 237 10.15 2.78 12.52
#